data_AF-A0AAX1UC33-F1
#
_entry.id   AF-A0AAX1UC33-F1
#
_cell.length_a   1.000
_cell.length_b   1.000
_cell.length_c   1.000
_cell.angle_alpha   90.00
_cell.angle_beta   90.00
_cell.angle_gamma   90.00
#
_symmetry.space_group_name_H-M   'P 1'
#
loop_
_entity.id
_entity.type
_entity.pdbx_description
1 polymer ?
#
loop_
_entity_poly.entity_id
_entity_poly.type
_entity_poly.pdbx_seq_one_letter_code
_entity_poly.pdbx_strand_id
1 'polypeptide(L)'
;MKWLANKNHLKIIIICMLFIFLPTKTVLAKENTGSISLYAHYLDDGKIVEFVDMPFQIVKVADIVNGQFVNVGDFKDFKNISTNMNASQMKEMSYALQAYMKGKNISFTDEKNTNKNGIVQFFDLDLGLYLVSQKERDDIKYYSEPFLISIPMIEDSNEIFNVYSKPKFIEKDENEIPTSPTIPDSSVETGDNTNVILWIVLLLVSGLALLSVTRKQRK
;
A
#
# COMPACT_ATOMS: atom_id res chain seq x y z
N MET A 1 41.42 52.24 -33.47
CA MET A 1 40.94 50.98 -34.07
C MET A 1 39.42 51.03 -34.11
N LYS A 2 38.82 51.34 -35.27
CA LYS A 2 37.37 51.37 -35.45
C LYS A 2 36.93 49.98 -35.87
N TRP A 3 36.30 49.24 -34.97
CA TRP A 3 35.68 47.95 -35.26
C TRP A 3 34.44 48.19 -36.13
N LEU A 4 34.59 48.09 -37.45
CA LEU A 4 33.47 48.10 -38.38
C LEU A 4 32.83 46.70 -38.35
N ALA A 5 31.92 46.49 -37.39
CA ALA A 5 31.00 45.36 -37.46
C ALA A 5 30.22 45.48 -38.76
N ASN A 6 30.44 44.56 -39.70
CA ASN A 6 29.60 44.43 -40.87
C ASN A 6 28.16 44.19 -40.38
N LYS A 7 27.20 44.98 -40.89
CA LYS A 7 25.78 44.91 -40.53
C LYS A 7 25.22 43.48 -40.64
N ASN A 8 25.79 42.66 -41.51
CA ASN A 8 25.44 41.24 -41.67
C ASN A 8 25.99 40.35 -40.53
N HIS A 9 27.19 40.64 -40.02
CA HIS A 9 27.75 39.95 -38.85
C HIS A 9 26.98 40.30 -37.57
N LEU A 10 26.55 41.56 -37.41
CA LEU A 10 25.73 41.96 -36.26
C LEU A 10 24.37 41.25 -36.26
N LYS A 11 23.75 41.06 -37.43
CA LYS A 11 22.50 40.29 -37.57
C LYS A 11 22.67 38.82 -37.21
N ILE A 12 23.78 38.19 -37.62
CA ILE A 12 24.08 36.79 -37.30
C ILE A 12 24.24 36.61 -35.77
N ILE A 13 24.95 37.52 -35.11
CA ILE A 13 25.14 37.48 -33.65
C ILE A 13 23.80 37.62 -32.91
N ILE A 14 22.90 38.50 -33.38
CA ILE A 14 21.58 38.69 -32.79
C ILE A 14 20.70 37.44 -32.97
N ILE A 15 20.75 36.79 -34.14
CA ILE A 15 20.02 35.53 -34.41
C ILE A 15 20.53 34.39 -33.51
N CYS A 16 21.85 34.29 -33.32
CA CYS A 16 22.44 33.30 -32.41
C CYS A 16 22.06 33.54 -30.94
N MET A 17 22.01 34.80 -30.48
CA MET A 17 21.55 35.13 -29.13
C MET A 17 20.06 34.86 -28.92
N LEU A 18 19.22 35.01 -29.95
CA LEU A 18 17.79 34.71 -29.88
C LEU A 18 17.52 33.21 -29.69
N PHE A 19 18.38 32.34 -30.21
CA PHE A 19 18.28 30.88 -30.04
C PHE A 19 18.70 30.40 -28.64
N ILE A 20 19.45 31.19 -27.89
CA ILE A 20 19.91 30.84 -26.52
C ILE A 20 18.78 31.05 -25.49
N PHE A 21 17.74 31.82 -25.82
CA PHE A 21 16.59 32.11 -24.95
C PHE A 21 15.37 31.20 -25.18
N LEU A 22 15.58 29.98 -25.70
CA LEU A 22 14.53 28.97 -25.65
C LEU A 22 14.33 28.57 -24.17
N PRO A 23 13.11 28.67 -23.60
CA PRO A 23 12.87 28.18 -22.25
C PRO A 23 13.20 26.70 -22.22
N THR A 24 14.25 26.33 -21.50
CA THR A 24 14.53 24.93 -21.19
C THR A 24 13.34 24.44 -20.38
N LYS A 25 12.48 23.63 -21.01
CA LYS A 25 11.49 22.87 -20.24
C LYS A 25 12.29 21.97 -19.31
N THR A 26 12.25 22.27 -18.01
CA THR A 26 12.70 21.36 -16.98
C THR A 26 11.80 20.13 -17.08
N VAL A 27 12.30 19.07 -17.71
CA VAL A 27 11.67 17.76 -17.65
C VAL A 27 11.93 17.25 -16.25
N LEU A 28 10.93 17.33 -15.36
CA LEU A 28 10.93 16.56 -14.13
C LEU A 28 10.94 15.09 -14.57
N ALA A 29 12.05 14.39 -14.36
CA ALA A 29 12.11 12.96 -14.56
C ALA A 29 11.06 12.33 -13.62
N LYS A 30 10.12 11.55 -14.18
CA LYS A 30 9.23 10.71 -13.38
C LYS A 30 10.13 9.82 -12.53
N GLU A 31 9.94 9.83 -11.20
CA GLU A 31 10.67 8.93 -10.32
C GLU A 31 10.38 7.49 -10.76
N ASN A 32 11.39 6.80 -11.29
CA ASN A 32 11.28 5.41 -11.72
C ASN A 32 11.46 4.42 -10.56
N THR A 33 11.68 4.95 -9.35
CA THR A 33 11.87 4.22 -8.12
C THR A 33 11.03 4.84 -7.01
N GLY A 34 10.75 4.09 -5.97
CA GLY A 34 10.06 4.55 -4.78
C GLY A 34 10.65 3.97 -3.51
N SER A 35 9.93 4.12 -2.40
CA SER A 35 10.33 3.58 -1.11
C SER A 35 9.13 3.03 -0.36
N ILE A 36 9.40 2.08 0.55
CA ILE A 36 8.42 1.54 1.49
C ILE A 36 8.94 1.76 2.90
N SER A 37 8.18 2.51 3.68
CA SER A 37 8.39 2.73 5.12
C SER A 37 7.32 1.98 5.90
N LEU A 38 7.73 1.13 6.83
CA LEU A 38 6.81 0.42 7.72
C LEU A 38 6.93 0.98 9.13
N TYR A 39 5.79 1.10 9.82
CA TYR A 39 5.74 1.45 11.23
C TYR A 39 5.12 0.33 12.06
N ALA A 40 5.99 -0.49 12.63
CA ALA A 40 5.65 -1.61 13.48
C ALA A 40 5.46 -1.15 14.93
N HIS A 41 4.22 -1.17 15.39
CA HIS A 41 3.83 -0.87 16.76
C HIS A 41 2.58 -1.66 17.13
N TYR A 42 2.34 -1.81 18.42
CA TYR A 42 1.06 -2.24 18.96
C TYR A 42 0.54 -1.23 19.97
N LEU A 43 -0.74 -1.36 20.30
CA LEU A 43 -1.38 -0.55 21.34
C LEU A 43 -1.51 -1.41 22.60
N ASP A 44 -0.87 -0.95 23.68
CA ASP A 44 -0.98 -1.52 25.02
C ASP A 44 -1.73 -0.53 25.92
N ASP A 45 -2.99 -0.82 26.25
CA ASP A 45 -3.85 0.07 27.03
C ASP A 45 -3.88 1.53 26.50
N GLY A 46 -3.97 1.67 25.17
CA GLY A 46 -3.96 2.96 24.48
C GLY A 46 -2.59 3.63 24.35
N LYS A 47 -1.53 3.05 24.90
CA LYS A 47 -0.15 3.49 24.69
C LYS A 47 0.46 2.80 23.49
N ILE A 48 1.17 3.58 22.69
CA ILE A 48 1.96 3.05 21.58
C ILE A 48 3.19 2.37 22.17
N VAL A 49 3.43 1.13 21.73
CA VAL A 49 4.68 0.41 21.98
C VAL A 49 5.26 -0.01 20.64
N GLU A 50 6.46 0.48 20.34
CA GLU A 50 7.17 0.20 19.11
C GLU A 50 7.85 -1.17 19.14
N PHE A 51 7.73 -1.91 18.05
CA PHE A 51 8.50 -3.14 17.88
C PHE A 51 9.91 -2.81 17.42
N VAL A 52 10.89 -2.98 18.31
CA VAL A 52 12.32 -2.73 18.04
C VAL A 52 13.00 -4.00 17.56
N ASP A 53 13.92 -3.86 16.61
CA ASP A 53 14.73 -4.96 16.06
C ASP A 53 13.89 -6.11 15.46
N MET A 54 12.75 -5.76 14.88
CA MET A 54 11.85 -6.69 14.24
C MET A 54 12.22 -6.85 12.76
N PRO A 55 12.56 -8.07 12.29
CA PRO A 55 13.02 -8.28 10.92
C PRO A 55 11.85 -8.30 9.94
N PHE A 56 11.85 -7.36 9.00
CA PHE A 56 10.99 -7.36 7.83
C PHE A 56 11.79 -7.67 6.59
N GLN A 57 11.18 -8.41 5.68
CA GLN A 57 11.77 -8.85 4.43
C GLN A 57 10.82 -8.56 3.27
N ILE A 58 11.39 -8.26 2.10
CA ILE A 58 10.64 -7.81 0.94
C ILE A 58 11.13 -8.47 -0.35
N VAL A 59 10.20 -8.72 -1.27
CA VAL A 59 10.48 -9.21 -2.62
C VAL A 59 9.50 -8.63 -3.63
N LYS A 60 9.99 -8.27 -4.82
CA LYS A 60 9.15 -7.85 -5.94
C LYS A 60 8.51 -9.08 -6.59
N VAL A 61 7.18 -9.09 -6.71
CA VAL A 61 6.42 -10.22 -7.26
C VAL A 61 5.82 -9.94 -8.64
N ALA A 62 5.58 -8.66 -8.97
CA ALA A 62 5.05 -8.27 -10.28
C ALA A 62 5.51 -6.86 -10.70
N ASP A 63 5.62 -6.64 -12.01
CA ASP A 63 5.70 -5.31 -12.63
C ASP A 63 4.30 -4.73 -12.83
N ILE A 64 4.22 -3.42 -13.06
CA ILE A 64 2.98 -2.74 -13.47
C ILE A 64 3.10 -2.39 -14.96
N VAL A 65 2.35 -3.09 -15.80
CA VAL A 65 2.32 -2.89 -17.26
C VAL A 65 0.90 -2.54 -17.67
N ASN A 66 0.72 -1.34 -18.25
CA ASN A 66 -0.61 -0.83 -18.64
C ASN A 66 -1.64 -0.87 -17.49
N GLY A 67 -1.20 -0.58 -16.27
CA GLY A 67 -2.04 -0.61 -15.09
C GLY A 67 -2.47 -2.00 -14.64
N GLN A 68 -1.80 -3.06 -15.11
CA GLN A 68 -2.02 -4.45 -14.70
C GLN A 68 -0.75 -5.02 -14.06
N PHE A 69 -0.93 -5.90 -13.07
CA PHE A 69 0.20 -6.64 -12.51
C PHE A 69 0.62 -7.75 -13.46
N VAL A 70 1.91 -7.82 -13.76
CA VAL A 70 2.52 -8.88 -14.56
C VAL A 70 3.58 -9.54 -13.70
N ASN A 71 3.37 -10.81 -13.34
CA ASN A 71 4.30 -11.53 -12.47
C ASN A 71 5.72 -11.59 -13.08
N VAL A 72 6.74 -11.43 -12.24
CA VAL A 72 8.16 -11.37 -12.67
C VAL A 72 9.04 -12.38 -11.94
N GLY A 73 10.26 -12.56 -12.43
CA GLY A 73 11.28 -13.41 -11.79
C GLY A 73 10.77 -14.84 -11.53
N ASP A 74 10.95 -15.30 -10.30
CA ASP A 74 10.54 -16.64 -9.85
C ASP A 74 9.01 -16.80 -9.71
N PHE A 75 8.24 -15.72 -9.88
CA PHE A 75 6.78 -15.70 -9.78
C PHE A 75 6.05 -15.84 -11.12
N LYS A 76 6.79 -15.99 -12.24
CA LYS A 76 6.18 -16.14 -13.58
C LYS A 76 5.18 -17.31 -13.69
N ASP A 77 5.46 -18.40 -12.99
CA ASP A 77 4.59 -19.60 -12.97
C ASP A 77 3.53 -19.55 -11.85
N PHE A 78 3.53 -18.51 -11.01
CA PHE A 78 2.49 -18.32 -10.01
C PHE A 78 1.19 -17.86 -10.68
N LYS A 79 0.05 -18.13 -10.03
CA LYS A 79 -1.26 -17.68 -10.53
C LYS A 79 -1.26 -16.16 -10.77
N ASN A 80 -2.08 -15.71 -11.73
CA ASN A 80 -2.19 -14.28 -12.05
C ASN A 80 -2.62 -13.46 -10.82
N ILE A 81 -1.87 -12.39 -10.54
CA ILE A 81 -2.20 -11.45 -9.48
C ILE A 81 -3.10 -10.35 -10.08
N SER A 82 -4.33 -10.22 -9.58
CA SER A 82 -5.28 -9.20 -10.05
C SER A 82 -4.97 -7.83 -9.44
N THR A 83 -5.14 -6.74 -10.21
CA THR A 83 -5.10 -5.38 -9.66
C THR A 83 -6.35 -5.00 -8.87
N ASN A 84 -7.45 -5.73 -9.07
CA ASN A 84 -8.76 -5.40 -8.51
C ASN A 84 -9.10 -6.35 -7.36
N MET A 85 -8.23 -6.41 -6.34
CA MET A 85 -8.44 -7.23 -5.15
C MET A 85 -8.93 -6.36 -3.99
N ASN A 86 -9.93 -6.85 -3.24
CA ASN A 86 -10.27 -6.25 -1.95
C ASN A 86 -9.25 -6.67 -0.86
N ALA A 87 -9.36 -6.11 0.35
CA ALA A 87 -8.43 -6.39 1.44
C ALA A 87 -8.31 -7.87 1.81
N SER A 88 -9.41 -8.63 1.79
CA SER A 88 -9.40 -10.09 2.06
C SER A 88 -8.64 -10.85 0.98
N GLN A 89 -8.90 -10.52 -0.28
CA GLN A 89 -8.22 -11.15 -1.42
C GLN A 89 -6.72 -10.81 -1.46
N MET A 90 -6.34 -9.57 -1.11
CA MET A 90 -4.93 -9.18 -0.97
C MET A 90 -4.23 -9.99 0.12
N LYS A 91 -4.90 -10.19 1.27
CA LYS A 91 -4.41 -11.03 2.36
C LYS A 91 -4.25 -12.50 1.92
N GLU A 92 -5.27 -13.10 1.31
CA GLU A 92 -5.15 -14.46 0.77
C GLU A 92 -4.03 -14.59 -0.26
N MET A 93 -3.85 -13.57 -1.11
CA MET A 93 -2.78 -13.53 -2.10
C MET A 93 -1.40 -13.45 -1.46
N SER A 94 -1.21 -12.64 -0.41
CA SER A 94 0.08 -12.53 0.28
C SER A 94 0.48 -13.86 0.95
N TYR A 95 -0.47 -14.57 1.58
CA TYR A 95 -0.22 -15.91 2.11
C TYR A 95 0.07 -16.94 1.00
N ALA A 96 -0.68 -16.91 -0.10
CA ALA A 96 -0.45 -17.81 -1.24
C ALA A 96 0.95 -17.60 -1.86
N LEU A 97 1.41 -16.35 -1.96
CA LEU A 97 2.76 -16.03 -2.43
C LEU A 97 3.84 -16.53 -1.47
N GLN A 98 3.67 -16.33 -0.17
CA GLN A 98 4.62 -16.88 0.82
C GLN A 98 4.69 -18.41 0.77
N ALA A 99 3.54 -19.08 0.68
CA ALA A 99 3.48 -20.54 0.56
C ALA A 99 4.16 -21.03 -0.73
N TYR A 100 3.94 -20.32 -1.85
CA TYR A 100 4.61 -20.59 -3.12
C TYR A 100 6.14 -20.44 -2.99
N MET A 101 6.61 -19.35 -2.37
CA MET A 101 8.04 -19.13 -2.13
C MET A 101 8.66 -20.25 -1.31
N LYS A 102 8.00 -20.66 -0.22
CA LYS A 102 8.45 -21.79 0.62
C LYS A 102 8.51 -23.10 -0.17
N GLY A 103 7.49 -23.40 -0.96
CA GLY A 103 7.45 -24.60 -1.80
C GLY A 103 8.50 -24.63 -2.92
N LYS A 104 8.98 -23.46 -3.35
CA LYS A 104 9.97 -23.30 -4.43
C LYS A 104 11.37 -22.92 -3.93
N ASN A 105 11.58 -22.79 -2.61
CA ASN A 105 12.80 -22.27 -1.99
C ASN A 105 13.24 -20.89 -2.54
N ILE A 106 12.27 -20.03 -2.84
CA ILE A 106 12.52 -18.65 -3.27
C ILE A 106 12.79 -17.81 -2.02
N SER A 107 13.87 -17.03 -2.05
CA SER A 107 14.26 -16.15 -0.95
C SER A 107 13.73 -14.72 -1.18
N PHE A 108 13.56 -13.97 -0.09
CA PHE A 108 13.32 -12.53 -0.18
C PHE A 108 14.58 -11.80 -0.68
N THR A 109 14.41 -10.64 -1.31
CA THR A 109 15.52 -9.90 -1.94
C THR A 109 16.24 -8.96 -0.98
N ASP A 110 15.55 -8.48 0.05
CA ASP A 110 16.12 -7.62 1.09
C ASP A 110 15.46 -7.92 2.44
N GLU A 111 16.21 -7.74 3.53
CA GLU A 111 15.79 -7.96 4.91
C GLU A 111 16.40 -6.87 5.79
N LYS A 112 15.56 -6.18 6.57
CA LYS A 112 15.97 -5.11 7.48
C LYS A 112 15.17 -5.16 8.76
N ASN A 113 15.79 -4.69 9.84
CA ASN A 113 15.15 -4.65 11.14
C ASN A 113 14.59 -3.26 11.43
N THR A 114 13.50 -3.22 12.19
CA THR A 114 12.96 -1.95 12.71
C THR A 114 13.92 -1.29 13.68
N ASN A 115 14.00 0.03 13.62
CA ASN A 115 14.82 0.82 14.53
C ASN A 115 14.11 1.00 15.90
N LYS A 116 14.73 1.79 16.79
CA LYS A 116 14.19 2.12 18.12
C LYS A 116 12.83 2.84 18.13
N ASN A 117 12.38 3.35 16.98
CA ASN A 117 11.08 3.99 16.80
C ASN A 117 10.10 3.06 16.07
N GLY A 118 10.39 1.76 15.94
CA GLY A 118 9.53 0.81 15.22
C GLY A 118 9.49 1.01 13.70
N ILE A 119 10.44 1.76 13.13
CA ILE A 119 10.47 2.08 11.70
C ILE A 119 11.50 1.24 10.97
N VAL A 120 11.11 0.66 9.82
CA VAL A 120 12.02 0.07 8.83
C VAL A 120 11.74 0.67 7.45
N GLN A 121 12.79 0.91 6.65
CA GLN A 121 12.67 1.54 5.33
C GLN A 121 13.45 0.77 4.24
N PHE A 122 12.78 0.57 3.11
CA PHE A 122 13.33 0.02 1.88
C PHE A 122 13.32 1.13 0.82
N PHE A 123 14.49 1.45 0.28
CA PHE A 123 14.71 2.55 -0.68
C PHE A 123 15.03 1.98 -2.06
N ASP A 124 15.03 2.86 -3.06
CA ASP A 124 15.43 2.56 -4.43
C ASP A 124 14.69 1.36 -5.03
N LEU A 125 13.42 1.21 -4.67
CA LEU A 125 12.57 0.11 -5.12
C LEU A 125 12.00 0.44 -6.50
N ASP A 126 12.21 -0.45 -7.48
CA ASP A 126 11.57 -0.33 -8.79
C ASP A 126 10.04 -0.28 -8.67
N LEU A 127 9.37 0.33 -9.65
CA LEU A 127 7.90 0.28 -9.73
C LEU A 127 7.42 -1.17 -9.88
N GLY A 128 6.41 -1.56 -9.11
CA GLY A 128 5.90 -2.92 -9.08
C GLY A 128 5.10 -3.25 -7.83
N LEU A 129 4.66 -4.50 -7.74
CA LEU A 129 4.03 -5.07 -6.57
C LEU A 129 5.07 -5.83 -5.74
N TYR A 130 5.08 -5.57 -4.44
CA TYR A 130 5.98 -6.18 -3.48
C TYR A 130 5.21 -6.99 -2.45
N LEU A 131 5.73 -8.18 -2.13
CA LEU A 131 5.37 -8.94 -0.95
C LEU A 131 6.27 -8.53 0.20
N VAL A 132 5.67 -8.13 1.31
CA VAL A 132 6.33 -7.81 2.57
C VAL A 132 5.93 -8.83 3.61
N SER A 133 6.89 -9.32 4.37
CA SER A 133 6.66 -10.27 5.46
C SER A 133 7.57 -9.99 6.64
N GLN A 134 7.13 -10.36 7.84
CA GLN A 134 8.02 -10.44 8.99
C GLN A 134 8.72 -11.80 8.96
N LYS A 135 10.04 -11.80 9.14
CA LYS A 135 10.78 -13.06 9.30
C LYS A 135 10.43 -13.68 10.64
N GLU A 136 9.99 -14.94 10.60
CA GLU A 136 9.66 -15.71 11.80
C GLU A 136 10.87 -15.83 12.72
N ARG A 137 10.63 -15.64 14.03
CA ARG A 137 11.58 -15.95 15.09
C ARG A 137 10.84 -16.70 16.21
N ASP A 138 11.57 -17.46 17.01
CA ASP A 138 10.97 -18.19 18.13
C ASP A 138 10.67 -17.28 19.32
N ASP A 139 11.39 -16.17 19.46
CA ASP A 139 11.34 -15.25 20.59
C ASP A 139 10.29 -14.13 20.44
N ILE A 140 9.54 -14.10 19.33
CA ILE A 140 8.54 -13.06 19.04
C ILE A 140 7.13 -13.51 19.45
N LYS A 141 6.52 -12.74 20.35
CA LYS A 141 5.12 -12.91 20.77
C LYS A 141 4.13 -12.41 19.72
N TYR A 142 4.50 -11.36 18.97
CA TYR A 142 3.65 -10.77 17.94
C TYR A 142 4.23 -11.04 16.57
N TYR A 143 3.34 -11.46 15.66
CA TYR A 143 3.66 -11.75 14.27
C TYR A 143 2.83 -10.85 13.36
N SER A 144 3.49 -10.21 12.40
CA SER A 144 2.84 -9.46 11.33
C SER A 144 2.37 -10.42 10.25
N GLU A 145 1.10 -10.34 9.90
CA GLU A 145 0.59 -11.00 8.69
C GLU A 145 1.39 -10.49 7.46
N PRO A 146 1.67 -11.32 6.44
CA PRO A 146 2.23 -10.85 5.18
C PRO A 146 1.24 -9.94 4.45
N PHE A 147 1.75 -8.97 3.70
CA PHE A 147 0.92 -8.05 2.94
C PHE A 147 1.58 -7.61 1.63
N LEU A 148 0.77 -7.02 0.76
CA LEU A 148 1.20 -6.53 -0.55
C LEU A 148 1.22 -5.01 -0.56
N ILE A 149 2.27 -4.42 -1.13
CA ILE A 149 2.37 -2.98 -1.40
C ILE A 149 2.74 -2.77 -2.86
N SER A 150 2.05 -1.89 -3.56
CA SER A 150 2.44 -1.45 -4.90
C SER A 150 3.23 -0.14 -4.86
N ILE A 151 4.19 0.01 -5.77
CA ILE A 151 4.91 1.25 -6.05
C ILE A 151 4.70 1.59 -7.54
N PRO A 152 4.07 2.72 -7.89
CA PRO A 152 3.37 3.60 -6.97
C PRO A 152 2.14 2.91 -6.35
N MET A 153 1.71 3.40 -5.19
CA MET A 153 0.39 3.14 -4.64
C MET A 153 -0.57 4.19 -5.19
N ILE A 154 -1.77 3.76 -5.61
CA ILE A 154 -2.80 4.69 -6.07
C ILE A 154 -3.76 4.97 -4.92
N GLU A 155 -3.81 6.22 -4.48
CA GLU A 155 -4.74 6.70 -3.46
C GLU A 155 -5.39 8.01 -3.96
N ASP A 156 -6.72 8.04 -4.02
CA ASP A 156 -7.49 9.19 -4.54
C ASP A 156 -7.00 9.70 -5.92
N SER A 157 -6.64 8.78 -6.83
CA SER A 157 -6.06 9.05 -8.15
C SER A 157 -4.65 9.67 -8.15
N ASN A 158 -3.99 9.75 -7.00
CA ASN A 158 -2.61 10.18 -6.88
C ASN A 158 -1.66 8.98 -6.85
N GLU A 159 -0.53 9.10 -7.56
CA GLU A 159 0.57 8.14 -7.49
C GLU A 159 1.46 8.47 -6.28
N ILE A 160 1.51 7.56 -5.29
CA ILE A 160 2.37 7.66 -4.11
C ILE A 160 3.58 6.74 -4.31
N PHE A 161 4.76 7.32 -4.49
CA PHE A 161 6.01 6.58 -4.68
C PHE A 161 6.71 6.23 -3.35
N ASN A 162 6.51 7.06 -2.32
CA ASN A 162 7.03 6.84 -0.97
C ASN A 162 5.89 6.35 -0.09
N VAL A 163 5.70 5.04 -0.05
CA VAL A 163 4.57 4.41 0.62
C VAL A 163 4.87 4.22 2.09
N TYR A 164 3.96 4.69 2.94
CA TYR A 164 3.99 4.43 4.37
C TYR A 164 2.90 3.44 4.76
N SER A 165 3.24 2.39 5.50
CA SER A 165 2.29 1.35 5.91
C SER A 165 2.46 0.95 7.37
N LYS A 166 1.36 0.52 7.97
CA LYS A 166 1.32 -0.02 9.33
C LYS A 166 1.03 -1.52 9.23
N PRO A 167 2.01 -2.39 9.48
CA PRO A 167 1.79 -3.83 9.46
C PRO A 167 0.73 -4.24 10.48
N LYS A 168 -0.05 -5.27 10.14
CA LYS A 168 -1.09 -5.81 11.03
C LYS A 168 -0.52 -6.99 11.83
N PHE A 169 -0.56 -6.87 13.15
CA PHE A 169 -0.03 -7.88 14.07
C PHE A 169 -1.12 -8.78 14.64
N ILE A 170 -0.77 -10.05 14.81
CA ILE A 170 -1.50 -11.06 15.56
C ILE A 170 -0.60 -11.60 16.68
N GLU A 171 -1.20 -12.01 17.79
CA GLU A 171 -0.49 -12.66 18.88
C GLU A 171 -0.25 -14.13 18.49
N LYS A 172 0.98 -14.61 18.67
CA LYS A 172 1.36 -16.01 18.42
C LYS A 172 0.78 -16.84 19.57
N ASP A 173 -0.16 -17.72 19.27
CA ASP A 173 -0.70 -18.65 20.28
C ASP A 173 0.38 -19.69 20.61
N GLU A 174 0.80 -19.73 21.88
CA GLU A 174 1.80 -20.68 22.37
C GLU A 174 1.29 -22.14 22.38
N ASN A 175 -0.01 -22.38 22.20
CA ASN A 175 -0.62 -23.71 22.23
C ASN A 175 -0.72 -24.42 20.87
N GLU A 176 -0.35 -23.77 19.76
CA GLU A 176 -0.32 -24.43 18.45
C GLU A 176 1.05 -25.10 18.20
N ILE A 177 1.08 -26.43 18.36
CA ILE A 177 2.20 -27.28 17.91
C ILE A 177 2.50 -26.95 16.44
N PRO A 178 3.78 -26.75 16.03
CA PRO A 178 4.12 -26.23 14.71
C PRO A 178 3.75 -27.25 13.63
N THR A 179 2.56 -27.08 13.06
CA THR A 179 2.10 -27.82 11.90
C THR A 179 1.66 -26.82 10.85
N SER A 180 2.38 -26.84 9.72
CA SER A 180 2.06 -26.31 8.38
C SER A 180 0.66 -25.68 8.17
N PRO A 181 0.53 -24.56 7.43
CA PRO A 181 -0.63 -23.68 7.51
C PRO A 181 -1.92 -24.37 7.07
N THR A 182 -2.90 -24.39 7.98
CA THR A 182 -4.28 -24.72 7.67
C THR A 182 -5.00 -23.45 7.22
N ILE A 183 -5.74 -23.56 6.12
CA ILE A 183 -6.57 -22.50 5.53
C ILE A 183 -7.53 -21.98 6.62
N PRO A 184 -7.65 -20.65 6.84
CA PRO A 184 -8.57 -20.12 7.85
C PRO A 184 -10.01 -20.50 7.52
N ASP A 185 -10.66 -21.16 8.48
CA ASP A 185 -12.09 -21.46 8.48
C ASP A 185 -12.88 -20.14 8.46
N SER A 186 -13.84 -20.05 7.53
CA SER A 186 -14.66 -18.87 7.31
C SER A 186 -15.79 -18.80 8.33
N SER A 187 -15.46 -18.52 9.59
CA SER A 187 -16.45 -18.11 10.58
C SER A 187 -15.99 -16.86 11.32
N VAL A 188 -16.21 -15.70 10.70
CA VAL A 188 -16.26 -14.43 11.43
C VAL A 188 -17.72 -14.13 11.72
N GLU A 189 -18.11 -14.18 12.99
CA GLU A 189 -19.28 -13.46 13.46
C GLU A 189 -18.99 -11.97 13.34
N THR A 190 -19.59 -11.31 12.35
CA THR A 190 -19.65 -9.85 12.34
C THR A 190 -20.58 -9.42 13.46
N GLY A 191 -20.02 -8.77 14.48
CA GLY A 191 -20.75 -8.10 15.54
C GLY A 191 -21.52 -6.89 15.01
N ASP A 192 -22.59 -7.14 14.25
CA ASP A 192 -23.55 -6.13 13.82
C ASP A 192 -24.45 -5.76 15.00
N ASN A 193 -23.94 -4.97 15.94
CA ASN A 193 -24.79 -4.18 16.82
C ASN A 193 -25.08 -2.83 16.18
N THR A 194 -25.76 -2.87 15.03
CA THR A 194 -26.47 -1.68 14.54
C THR A 194 -27.82 -1.68 15.22
N ASN A 195 -28.04 -0.74 16.14
CA ASN A 195 -29.27 -0.64 16.92
C ASN A 195 -30.48 -0.30 16.01
N VAL A 196 -31.06 -1.32 15.38
CA VAL A 196 -32.23 -1.25 14.47
C VAL A 196 -33.46 -0.61 15.13
N ILE A 197 -33.49 -0.53 16.46
CA ILE A 197 -34.55 0.14 17.22
C ILE A 197 -34.59 1.64 16.88
N LEU A 198 -33.45 2.29 16.60
CA LEU A 198 -33.42 3.70 16.19
C LEU A 198 -34.18 3.95 14.87
N TRP A 199 -34.02 3.06 13.88
CA TRP A 199 -34.70 3.19 12.60
C TRP A 199 -36.21 2.91 12.70
N ILE A 200 -36.61 1.93 13.54
CA ILE A 200 -38.02 1.61 13.78
C ILE A 200 -38.73 2.77 14.50
N VAL A 201 -38.09 3.37 15.51
CA VAL A 201 -38.64 4.55 16.21
C VAL A 201 -38.79 5.73 15.24
N LEU A 202 -37.81 5.95 14.36
CA LEU A 202 -37.85 7.04 13.38
C LEU A 202 -38.98 6.86 12.35
N LEU A 203 -39.26 5.63 11.92
CA LEU A 203 -40.43 5.32 11.08
C LEU A 203 -41.76 5.57 11.80
N LEU A 204 -41.88 5.20 13.08
CA LEU A 204 -43.13 5.41 13.84
C LEU A 204 -43.43 6.89 14.08
N VAL A 205 -42.40 7.71 14.35
CA VAL A 205 -42.58 9.17 14.54
C VAL A 205 -43.06 9.84 13.25
N SER A 206 -42.52 9.45 12.08
CA SER A 206 -42.96 10.00 10.79
C SER A 206 -44.40 9.60 10.42
N GLY A 207 -44.82 8.36 10.76
CA GLY A 207 -46.19 7.90 10.54
C GLY A 207 -47.24 8.68 11.36
N LEU A 208 -46.92 9.04 12.60
CA LEU A 208 -47.83 9.82 13.46
C LEU A 208 -48.01 11.27 12.96
N ALA A 209 -46.97 11.88 12.40
CA ALA A 209 -47.06 13.21 11.78
C ALA A 209 -48.06 13.21 10.60
N LEU A 210 -48.00 12.20 9.73
CA LEU A 210 -48.92 12.07 8.59
C LEU A 210 -50.38 11.84 9.02
N LEU A 211 -50.61 11.07 10.10
CA LEU A 211 -51.96 10.84 10.64
C LEU A 211 -52.56 12.09 11.31
N SER A 212 -51.73 12.93 11.92
CA SER A 212 -52.19 14.19 12.52
C SER A 212 -52.61 15.23 11.46
N VAL A 213 -51.88 15.31 10.34
CA VAL A 213 -52.20 16.19 9.20
C VAL A 213 -53.48 15.75 8.50
N THR A 214 -53.67 14.44 8.29
CA THR A 214 -54.88 13.91 7.64
C THR A 214 -56.14 14.00 8.51
N ARG A 215 -56.01 13.89 9.84
CA ARG A 215 -57.14 14.15 10.77
C ARG A 215 -57.54 15.61 10.84
N LYS A 216 -56.59 16.56 10.71
CA LYS A 216 -56.89 18.00 10.68
C LYS A 216 -57.62 18.43 9.41
N GLN A 217 -57.44 17.73 8.29
CA GLN A 217 -58.17 18.00 7.05
C GLN A 217 -59.58 17.40 6.99
N ARG A 218 -59.97 16.58 7.97
CA ARG A 218 -61.32 15.96 8.05
C ARG A 218 -62.18 16.51 9.19
N LYS A 219 -61.82 17.65 9.78
CA LYS A 219 -62.67 18.41 10.71
C LYS A 219 -62.97 19.78 10.14
#